data_AF-A0A1V1NRM9-F1
#
_entry.id   AF-A0A1V1NRM9-F1
#
_cell.length_a   1.000
_cell.length_b   1.000
_cell.length_c   1.000
_cell.angle_alpha   90.00
_cell.angle_beta   90.00
_cell.angle_gamma   90.00
#
_symmetry.space_group_name_H-M   'P 1'
#
loop_
_entity.id
_entity.type
_entity.pdbx_description
1 polymer ?
#
loop_
_entity_poly.entity_id
_entity_poly.type
_entity_poly.pdbx_seq_one_letter_code
_entity_poly.pdbx_strand_id
1 'polypeptide(L)'
;MKVIKYFKNHEEYMKYDVYLAYGYPIGTGVVESACGHVVKDRMEVTGARWGITGGESILKLRSVSRSDDWEEYWDFLLQKARDDKKAVFVTDDYYESLKIAA
;
A
#
# COMPACT_ATOMS: atom_id res chain seq x y z
N MET A 1 14.54 -34.18 -0.48
CA MET A 1 14.98 -33.35 -1.62
C MET A 1 13.89 -32.35 -2.09
N LYS A 2 13.19 -31.66 -1.18
CA LYS A 2 12.06 -30.76 -1.53
C LYS A 2 12.52 -29.43 -2.17
N VAL A 3 13.62 -28.87 -1.65
CA VAL A 3 14.19 -27.60 -2.12
C VAL A 3 14.64 -27.68 -3.58
N ILE A 4 15.38 -28.72 -3.96
CA ILE A 4 15.83 -28.90 -5.35
C ILE A 4 14.66 -29.03 -6.32
N LYS A 5 13.59 -29.75 -5.93
CA LYS A 5 12.37 -29.85 -6.75
C LYS A 5 11.68 -28.50 -6.90
N TYR A 6 11.63 -27.70 -5.84
CA TYR A 6 11.07 -26.34 -5.89
C TYR A 6 11.83 -25.46 -6.88
N PHE A 7 13.17 -25.42 -6.80
CA PHE A 7 13.98 -24.63 -7.74
C PHE A 7 13.81 -25.07 -9.19
N LYS A 8 13.86 -26.38 -9.46
CA LYS A 8 13.63 -26.91 -10.82
C LYS A 8 12.26 -26.54 -11.38
N ASN A 9 11.22 -26.56 -10.55
CA ASN A 9 9.88 -26.21 -10.98
C ASN A 9 9.70 -24.71 -11.28
N HIS A 10 10.57 -23.84 -10.77
CA HIS A 10 10.46 -22.39 -10.91
C HIS A 10 11.62 -21.76 -11.69
N GLU A 11 12.41 -22.58 -12.40
CA GLU A 11 13.59 -22.14 -13.16
C GLU A 11 13.23 -21.05 -14.19
N GLU A 12 12.01 -21.09 -14.74
CA GLU A 12 11.51 -20.06 -15.66
C GLU A 12 11.44 -18.65 -15.07
N TYR A 13 11.32 -18.54 -13.73
CA TYR A 13 11.28 -17.28 -12.97
C TYR A 13 12.65 -16.89 -12.41
N MET A 14 13.73 -17.58 -12.79
CA MET A 14 15.09 -17.36 -12.26
C MET A 14 16.02 -16.76 -13.32
N LYS A 15 15.47 -16.08 -14.33
CA LYS A 15 16.20 -15.36 -15.38
C LYS A 15 16.74 -14.03 -14.84
N TYR A 16 17.55 -14.11 -13.77
CA TYR A 16 18.01 -12.95 -13.01
C TYR A 16 18.86 -12.00 -13.86
N ASP A 17 19.66 -12.52 -14.77
CA ASP A 17 20.40 -11.75 -15.77
C ASP A 17 19.48 -10.87 -16.63
N VAL A 18 18.40 -11.46 -17.13
CA VAL A 18 17.38 -10.76 -17.93
C VAL A 18 16.67 -9.71 -17.09
N TYR A 19 16.27 -10.05 -15.87
CA TYR A 19 15.56 -9.13 -14.97
C TYR A 19 16.41 -7.93 -14.55
N LEU A 20 17.70 -8.15 -14.25
CA LEU A 20 18.63 -7.04 -14.00
C LEU A 20 18.79 -6.14 -15.22
N ALA A 21 18.89 -6.70 -16.42
CA ALA A 21 18.99 -5.93 -17.65
C ALA A 21 17.74 -5.06 -17.91
N TYR A 22 16.55 -5.53 -17.51
CA TYR A 22 15.31 -4.76 -17.56
C TYR A 22 15.09 -3.83 -16.35
N GLY A 23 16.01 -3.82 -15.38
CA GLY A 23 15.90 -2.98 -14.18
C GLY A 23 14.87 -3.47 -13.16
N TYR A 24 14.43 -4.73 -13.24
CA TYR A 24 13.51 -5.30 -12.27
C TYR A 24 14.19 -5.55 -10.92
N PRO A 25 13.50 -5.26 -9.80
CA PRO A 25 14.01 -5.59 -8.49
C PRO A 25 14.07 -7.11 -8.30
N ILE A 26 15.24 -7.62 -7.94
CA ILE A 26 15.46 -9.06 -7.63
C ILE A 26 15.39 -9.33 -6.13
N GLY A 27 15.60 -8.29 -5.32
CA GLY A 27 15.45 -8.36 -3.86
C GLY A 27 14.01 -8.08 -3.44
N THR A 28 13.55 -8.79 -2.42
CA THR A 28 12.24 -8.58 -1.80
C THR A 28 12.23 -7.42 -0.80
N GLY A 29 13.38 -6.83 -0.47
CA GLY A 29 13.49 -5.85 0.63
C GLY A 29 12.54 -4.65 0.54
N VAL A 30 12.34 -4.07 -0.65
CA VAL A 30 11.38 -2.96 -0.84
C VAL A 30 9.94 -3.44 -0.61
N VAL A 31 9.61 -4.64 -1.10
CA VAL A 31 8.28 -5.25 -0.93
C VAL A 31 8.04 -5.63 0.53
N GLU A 32 9.02 -6.24 1.19
CA GLU A 32 8.96 -6.61 2.61
C GLU A 32 8.84 -5.38 3.51
N SER A 33 9.58 -4.30 3.19
CA SER A 33 9.46 -3.02 3.89
C SER A 33 8.05 -2.44 3.76
N ALA A 34 7.47 -2.46 2.56
CA ALA A 34 6.08 -2.04 2.36
C ALA A 34 5.09 -2.92 3.13
N CYS A 35 5.25 -4.25 3.11
CA CYS A 35 4.44 -5.18 3.91
C CYS A 35 4.54 -4.88 5.41
N GLY A 36 5.72 -4.51 5.91
CA GLY A 36 5.90 -4.08 7.29
C GLY A 36 5.16 -2.78 7.59
N HIS A 37 5.53 -1.69 6.91
CA HIS A 37 5.12 -0.34 7.31
C HIS A 37 3.71 0.06 6.85
N VAL A 38 3.26 -0.47 5.72
CA VAL A 38 1.91 -0.19 5.18
C VAL A 38 0.90 -1.15 5.82
N VAL A 39 1.19 -2.46 5.81
CA VAL A 39 0.22 -3.49 6.24
C VAL A 39 0.36 -3.81 7.73
N LYS A 40 1.51 -4.34 8.14
CA LYS A 40 1.69 -4.96 9.46
C LYS A 40 1.46 -3.98 10.60
N ASP A 41 2.09 -2.80 10.53
CA ASP A 41 2.04 -1.76 11.57
C ASP A 41 0.59 -1.34 11.93
N ARG A 42 -0.35 -1.49 10.99
CA ARG A 42 -1.75 -1.12 11.22
C ARG A 42 -2.67 -2.30 11.44
N MET A 43 -2.47 -3.38 10.68
CA MET A 43 -3.38 -4.51 10.64
C MET A 43 -3.18 -5.49 11.78
N GLU A 44 -1.97 -5.59 12.33
CA GLU A 44 -1.63 -6.53 13.42
C GLU A 44 -1.65 -5.89 14.82
N VAL A 45 -2.25 -4.71 14.96
CA VAL A 45 -2.43 -4.06 16.28
C VAL A 45 -3.36 -4.90 17.15
N THR A 46 -2.96 -5.16 18.39
CA THR A 46 -3.75 -5.92 19.37
C THR A 46 -5.17 -5.35 19.51
N GLY A 47 -6.17 -6.23 19.40
CA GLY A 47 -7.58 -5.85 19.52
C GLY A 47 -8.19 -5.26 18.24
N ALA A 48 -7.41 -5.08 17.17
CA ALA A 48 -7.95 -4.64 15.89
C ALA A 48 -8.81 -5.74 15.24
N ARG A 49 -9.91 -5.31 14.62
CA ARG A 49 -10.78 -6.17 13.81
C ARG A 49 -11.07 -5.48 12.50
N TRP A 50 -10.81 -6.18 11.41
CA TRP A 50 -10.94 -5.64 10.06
C TRP A 50 -11.93 -6.47 9.27
N GLY A 51 -12.95 -5.81 8.73
CA GLY A 51 -13.65 -6.33 7.56
C GLY A 51 -12.79 -6.11 6.31
N ILE A 52 -12.96 -6.93 5.27
CA ILE A 52 -12.19 -6.83 4.03
C ILE A 52 -12.23 -5.39 3.47
N THR A 53 -13.43 -4.82 3.35
CA THR A 53 -13.62 -3.46 2.83
C THR A 53 -12.95 -2.38 3.69
N GLY A 54 -13.06 -2.49 5.02
CA GLY A 54 -12.46 -1.53 5.94
C GLY A 54 -10.93 -1.61 5.95
N GLY A 55 -10.40 -2.84 5.93
CA GLY A 55 -8.97 -3.09 5.83
C GLY A 55 -8.39 -2.55 4.53
N GLU A 56 -9.01 -2.88 3.39
CA GLU A 56 -8.59 -2.38 2.08
C GLU A 56 -8.62 -0.84 2.00
N SER A 57 -9.68 -0.21 2.51
CA SER A 57 -9.79 1.25 2.52
C SER A 57 -8.66 1.91 3.30
N ILE A 58 -8.33 1.38 4.48
CA ILE A 58 -7.20 1.88 5.27
C ILE A 58 -5.88 1.64 4.54
N LEU A 59 -5.63 0.43 4.00
CA LEU A 59 -4.36 0.15 3.30
C LEU A 59 -4.14 1.09 2.10
N LYS A 60 -5.18 1.39 1.32
CA LYS A 60 -5.06 2.36 0.21
C LYS A 60 -4.66 3.75 0.72
N LEU A 61 -5.28 4.21 1.80
CA LEU A 61 -4.94 5.48 2.42
C LEU A 61 -3.50 5.49 2.96
N ARG A 62 -3.05 4.40 3.59
CA ARG A 62 -1.68 4.24 4.07
C ARG A 62 -0.67 4.24 2.93
N SER A 63 -0.99 3.59 1.81
CA SER A 63 -0.10 3.58 0.64
C SER A 63 0.15 4.99 0.12
N VAL A 64 -0.88 5.81 0.00
CA VAL A 64 -0.75 7.22 -0.42
C VAL A 64 0.09 8.01 0.60
N SER A 65 -0.18 7.84 1.89
CA SER A 65 0.56 8.52 2.96
C SER A 65 2.06 8.15 2.96
N ARG A 66 2.39 6.88 2.75
CA ARG A 66 3.78 6.37 2.76
C ARG A 66 4.55 6.63 1.47
N SER A 67 3.87 6.90 0.37
CA SER A 67 4.49 7.30 -0.91
C SER A 67 4.76 8.80 -1.02
N ASP A 68 4.48 9.59 0.03
CA ASP A 68 4.54 11.05 0.01
C ASP A 68 3.56 11.73 -0.99
N ASP A 69 2.54 11.00 -1.46
CA ASP A 69 1.55 11.46 -2.44
C ASP A 69 0.29 12.06 -1.79
N TRP A 70 0.34 12.33 -0.47
CA TRP A 70 -0.84 12.71 0.32
C TRP A 70 -1.53 13.99 -0.16
N GLU A 71 -0.75 15.04 -0.41
CA GLU A 71 -1.32 16.34 -0.81
C GLU A 71 -1.99 16.25 -2.18
N GLU A 72 -1.36 15.58 -3.16
CA GLU A 72 -1.92 15.39 -4.49
C GLU A 72 -3.22 14.57 -4.45
N TYR A 73 -3.24 13.50 -3.66
CA TYR A 73 -4.45 12.70 -3.46
C TYR A 73 -5.56 13.51 -2.79
N TRP A 74 -5.21 14.35 -1.82
CA TRP A 74 -6.18 15.17 -1.11
C TRP A 74 -6.84 16.21 -2.02
N ASP A 75 -6.04 16.90 -2.83
CA ASP A 75 -6.55 17.84 -3.84
C ASP A 75 -7.47 17.15 -4.85
N PHE A 76 -7.08 15.97 -5.32
CA PHE A 76 -7.92 15.14 -6.19
C PHE A 76 -9.25 14.77 -5.51
N LEU A 77 -9.22 14.36 -4.25
CA LEU A 77 -10.42 13.98 -3.49
C LEU A 77 -11.38 15.16 -3.32
N LEU A 78 -10.86 16.34 -2.97
CA LEU A 78 -11.65 17.56 -2.83
C LEU A 78 -12.27 17.98 -4.16
N GLN A 79 -11.51 17.91 -5.25
CA GLN A 79 -12.02 18.22 -6.58
C GLN A 79 -13.15 17.26 -6.96
N LYS A 80 -12.95 15.96 -6.76
CA LYS A 80 -13.96 14.94 -7.03
C LYS A 80 -15.24 15.14 -6.21
N ALA A 81 -15.11 15.51 -4.94
CA ALA A 81 -16.24 15.81 -4.07
C ALA A 81 -17.08 17.00 -4.58
N ARG A 82 -16.40 18.06 -5.06
CA ARG A 82 -17.04 19.23 -5.68
C ARG A 82 -17.80 18.84 -6.96
N ASP A 83 -17.17 18.03 -7.81
CA ASP A 83 -17.76 17.57 -9.08
C ASP A 83 -18.99 16.69 -8.84
N ASP A 84 -18.93 15.82 -7.83
CA ASP A 84 -20.05 14.98 -7.38
C ASP A 84 -21.18 15.77 -6.70
N LYS A 85 -21.00 17.09 -6.50
CA LYS A 85 -21.89 17.97 -5.69
C LYS A 85 -22.17 17.42 -4.29
N LYS A 86 -21.26 16.60 -3.76
CA LYS A 86 -21.35 16.15 -2.37
C LYS A 86 -20.89 17.31 -1.49
N ALA A 87 -21.75 17.73 -0.58
CA ALA A 87 -21.34 18.63 0.50
C ALA A 87 -20.42 17.86 1.46
N VAL A 88 -19.14 17.75 1.10
CA VAL A 88 -18.13 17.21 2.01
C VAL A 88 -17.68 18.37 2.88
N PHE A 89 -18.20 18.40 4.11
CA PHE A 89 -17.70 19.29 5.15
C PHE A 89 -16.36 18.74 5.63
N VAL A 90 -15.29 19.18 4.97
CA VAL A 90 -13.92 18.89 5.36
C VAL A 90 -13.45 20.03 6.24
N THR A 91 -13.40 19.78 7.56
CA THR A 91 -12.72 20.68 8.50
C THR A 91 -11.22 20.37 8.50
N ASP A 92 -10.38 21.34 8.87
CA ASP A 92 -8.94 21.10 9.02
C ASP A 92 -8.66 19.96 10.02
N ASP A 93 -9.48 19.83 11.07
CA ASP A 93 -9.47 18.70 12.01
C ASP A 93 -9.70 17.34 11.32
N TYR A 94 -10.52 17.29 10.28
CA TYR A 94 -10.80 16.05 9.55
C TYR A 94 -9.59 15.61 8.72
N TYR A 95 -8.89 16.56 8.10
CA TYR A 95 -7.65 16.28 7.36
C TYR A 95 -6.58 15.67 8.28
N GLU A 96 -6.30 16.32 9.41
CA GLU A 96 -5.28 15.86 10.36
C GLU A 96 -5.65 14.51 10.98
N SER A 97 -6.93 14.30 11.34
CA SER A 97 -7.38 13.01 11.87
C SER A 97 -7.25 11.86 10.86
N LEU A 98 -7.51 12.11 9.57
CA LEU A 98 -7.30 11.12 8.51
C LEU A 98 -5.81 10.82 8.30
N LYS A 99 -4.97 11.85 8.35
CA LYS A 99 -3.51 11.71 8.19
C LYS A 99 -2.90 10.87 9.32
N ILE A 100 -3.44 11.00 10.54
CA ILE A 100 -3.06 10.17 11.70
C ILE A 100 -3.57 8.72 11.57
N ALA A 101 -4.76 8.54 10.99
CA ALA A 101 -5.34 7.21 10.80
C ALA A 101 -4.68 6.42 9.65
N ALA A 102 -4.07 7.13 8.70
CA ALA A 102 -3.22 6.62 7.63
C ALA A 102 -1.84 6.18 8.13
#